data_AF-A0AA36G5I5-F1
#
_entry.id   AF-A0AA36G5I5-F1
#
_cell.length_a   1.000
_cell.length_b   1.000
_cell.length_c   1.000
_cell.angle_alpha   90.00
_cell.angle_beta   90.00
_cell.angle_gamma   90.00
#
_symmetry.space_group_name_H-M   'P 1'
#
loop_
_entity.id
_entity.type
_entity.pdbx_description
1 polymer ?
#
loop_
_entity_poly.entity_id
_entity_poly.type
_entity_poly.pdbx_seq_one_letter_code
_entity_poly.pdbx_strand_id
1 'polypeptide(L)'
;MSALEDEIWDGWKTHDEWMATGERWPLASTILLLVGSLYIFLHIPIIYAMIRSGLVRNQCYRIMVIICFADLVNLICNSLIGAYMFQIGGVFCMAPVFMYIEGCFIFGENSR
;
A
#
# COMPACT_ATOMS: atom_id res chain seq x y z
N MET A 1 13.28 -19.53 36.98
CA MET A 1 14.18 -19.38 35.82
C MET A 1 13.54 -19.83 34.51
N SER A 2 12.21 -20.05 34.47
CA SER A 2 11.43 -20.33 33.26
C SER A 2 10.34 -19.29 32.98
N ALA A 3 10.18 -18.29 33.87
CA ALA A 3 9.18 -17.22 33.73
C ALA A 3 9.80 -15.88 33.30
N LEU A 4 11.14 -15.83 33.09
CA LEU A 4 11.90 -14.63 32.74
C LEU A 4 12.40 -14.66 31.28
N GLU A 5 12.31 -15.80 30.59
CA GLU A 5 12.57 -15.90 29.14
C GLU A 5 11.33 -15.50 28.31
N ASP A 6 10.12 -15.65 28.86
CA ASP A 6 8.89 -15.27 28.17
C ASP A 6 8.72 -13.73 28.06
N GLU A 7 9.12 -12.95 29.08
CA GLU A 7 9.09 -11.47 29.02
C GLU A 7 10.18 -10.88 28.09
N ILE A 8 11.30 -11.58 27.86
CA ILE A 8 12.42 -11.07 27.05
C ILE A 8 12.21 -11.33 25.54
N TRP A 9 11.38 -12.32 25.18
CA TRP A 9 10.99 -12.61 23.78
C TRP A 9 9.59 -12.12 23.39
N ASP A 10 8.97 -11.22 24.17
CA ASP A 10 7.72 -10.52 23.83
C ASP A 10 7.81 -9.60 22.58
N GLY A 11 8.85 -9.74 21.77
CA GLY A 11 8.96 -9.19 20.42
C GLY A 11 8.14 -9.96 19.36
N TRP A 12 7.57 -11.12 19.68
CA TRP A 12 6.82 -11.95 18.73
C TRP A 12 5.44 -12.37 19.26
N LYS A 13 4.53 -11.42 19.47
CA LYS A 13 3.10 -11.77 19.49
C LYS A 13 2.77 -12.52 18.18
N THR A 14 2.23 -13.73 18.30
CA THR A 14 1.80 -14.56 17.17
C THR A 14 0.69 -13.86 16.39
N HIS A 15 0.51 -14.18 15.10
CA HIS A 15 -0.51 -13.54 14.23
C HIS A 15 -1.90 -13.48 14.90
N ASP A 16 -2.32 -14.53 15.59
CA ASP A 16 -3.60 -14.62 16.30
C ASP A 16 -3.73 -13.66 17.52
N GLU A 17 -2.64 -13.41 18.24
CA GLU A 17 -2.60 -12.50 19.40
C GLU A 17 -2.71 -11.02 18.98
N TRP A 18 -2.19 -10.68 17.79
CA TRP A 18 -2.38 -9.36 17.18
C TRP A 18 -3.81 -9.16 16.67
N MET A 19 -4.44 -10.19 16.10
CA MET A 19 -5.85 -10.16 15.68
C MET A 19 -6.80 -9.96 16.87
N ALA A 20 -6.45 -10.50 18.03
CA ALA A 20 -7.24 -10.38 19.26
C ALA A 20 -7.11 -8.99 19.93
N THR A 21 -5.98 -8.30 19.72
CA THR A 21 -5.74 -6.95 20.27
C THR A 21 -6.22 -5.84 19.32
N GLY A 22 -6.47 -6.15 18.04
CA GLY A 22 -6.77 -5.18 17.00
C GLY A 22 -8.10 -4.45 17.21
N GLU A 23 -8.03 -3.16 17.50
CA GLU A 23 -9.21 -2.29 17.53
C GLU A 23 -9.70 -2.09 16.09
N ARG A 24 -10.90 -2.60 15.78
CA ARG A 24 -11.47 -2.52 14.43
C ARG A 24 -12.07 -1.15 14.20
N TRP A 25 -11.60 -0.45 13.17
CA TRP A 25 -12.12 0.85 12.73
C TRP A 25 -12.82 0.70 11.36
N PRO A 26 -13.98 0.00 11.31
CA PRO A 26 -14.59 -0.46 10.06
C PRO A 26 -15.09 0.68 9.16
N LEU A 27 -15.49 1.82 9.75
CA LEU A 27 -15.94 2.98 8.99
C LEU A 27 -14.80 3.65 8.23
N ALA A 28 -13.67 3.89 8.91
CA ALA A 28 -12.49 4.49 8.30
C ALA A 28 -11.93 3.60 7.19
N SER A 29 -11.85 2.29 7.45
CA SER A 29 -11.46 1.26 6.48
C SER A 29 -12.32 1.30 5.21
N THR A 30 -13.65 1.27 5.37
CA THR A 30 -14.59 1.23 4.25
C THR A 30 -14.51 2.50 3.39
N ILE A 31 -14.34 3.67 4.01
CA ILE A 31 -14.17 4.94 3.29
C ILE A 31 -12.85 4.93 2.51
N LEU A 32 -11.74 4.49 3.14
CA LEU A 32 -10.45 4.38 2.46
C LEU A 32 -10.54 3.45 1.25
N LEU A 33 -11.17 2.29 1.40
CA LEU A 33 -11.30 1.30 0.33
C LEU A 33 -12.16 1.84 -0.83
N LEU A 34 -13.26 2.53 -0.53
CA LEU A 34 -14.12 3.18 -1.53
C LEU A 34 -13.39 4.27 -2.30
N VAL A 35 -12.71 5.16 -1.58
CA VAL A 35 -11.99 6.28 -2.17
C VAL A 35 -10.80 5.78 -2.99
N GLY A 36 -10.01 4.85 -2.47
CA GLY A 36 -8.91 4.20 -3.20
C GLY A 36 -9.38 3.51 -4.47
N SER A 37 -10.48 2.75 -4.40
CA SER A 37 -11.07 2.09 -5.57
C SER A 37 -11.51 3.11 -6.63
N LEU A 38 -12.15 4.21 -6.23
CA LEU A 38 -12.58 5.27 -7.14
C LEU A 38 -11.40 5.88 -7.90
N TYR A 39 -10.28 6.15 -7.21
CA TYR A 39 -9.09 6.70 -7.84
C TYR A 39 -8.44 5.71 -8.82
N ILE A 40 -8.44 4.39 -8.54
CA ILE A 40 -7.98 3.36 -9.49
C ILE A 40 -8.81 3.41 -10.78
N PHE A 41 -10.14 3.45 -10.65
CA PHE A 41 -11.03 3.54 -11.81
C PHE A 41 -10.81 4.83 -12.60
N LEU A 42 -10.50 5.93 -11.93
CA LEU A 42 -10.22 7.22 -12.60
C LEU A 42 -8.87 7.23 -13.33
N HIS A 43 -7.89 6.45 -12.89
CA HIS A 43 -6.58 6.36 -13.56
C HIS A 43 -6.66 5.63 -14.91
N ILE A 44 -7.57 4.65 -15.06
CA ILE A 44 -7.79 3.92 -16.33
C ILE A 44 -8.12 4.85 -17.51
N PRO A 45 -9.13 5.75 -17.45
CA PRO A 45 -9.44 6.66 -18.55
C PRO A 45 -8.36 7.72 -18.75
N ILE A 46 -7.62 8.11 -17.71
CA ILE A 46 -6.49 9.06 -17.84
C ILE A 46 -5.38 8.43 -18.69
N ILE A 47 -4.99 7.19 -18.39
CA ILE A 47 -3.97 6.47 -19.17
C ILE A 47 -4.47 6.22 -20.61
N TYR A 48 -5.74 5.85 -20.78
CA TYR A 48 -6.33 5.63 -22.10
C TYR A 48 -6.36 6.90 -22.94
N ALA A 49 -6.83 8.02 -22.36
CA ALA A 49 -6.77 9.33 -23.00
C ALA A 49 -5.33 9.69 -23.34
N MET A 50 -4.38 9.30 -22.48
CA MET A 50 -2.99 9.65 -22.70
C MET A 50 -2.38 8.94 -23.91
N ILE A 51 -2.60 7.62 -24.01
CA ILE A 51 -2.15 6.82 -25.15
C ILE A 51 -2.80 7.31 -26.45
N ARG A 52 -4.10 7.64 -26.40
CA ARG A 52 -4.86 8.12 -27.57
C ARG A 52 -4.41 9.49 -28.07
N SER A 53 -3.96 10.37 -27.18
CA SER A 53 -3.59 11.75 -27.54
C SER A 53 -2.31 11.84 -28.37
N GLY A 54 -1.53 10.76 -28.50
CA GLY A 54 -0.28 10.75 -29.27
C GLY A 54 0.80 11.72 -28.74
N LEU A 55 0.56 12.35 -27.58
CA LEU A 55 1.41 13.36 -26.96
C LEU A 55 2.65 12.78 -26.26
N VAL A 56 2.82 11.46 -26.33
CA VAL A 56 3.98 10.69 -25.83
C VAL A 56 5.30 11.07 -26.53
N ARG A 57 5.22 11.84 -27.64
CA ARG A 57 6.38 12.39 -28.32
C ARG A 57 7.15 13.41 -27.48
N ASN A 58 6.48 14.06 -26.51
CA ASN A 58 7.11 15.05 -25.64
C ASN A 58 7.62 14.40 -24.33
N GLN A 59 8.82 14.80 -23.89
CA GLN A 59 9.48 14.23 -22.70
C GLN A 59 8.63 14.36 -21.42
N CYS A 60 7.96 15.49 -21.22
CA CYS A 60 7.09 15.71 -20.06
C CYS A 60 5.95 14.68 -19.97
N TYR A 61 5.45 14.21 -21.11
CA TYR A 61 4.35 13.25 -21.14
C TYR A 61 4.78 11.84 -20.77
N ARG A 62 6.01 11.46 -21.13
CA ARG A 62 6.59 10.17 -20.71
C ARG A 62 6.70 10.10 -19.18
N ILE A 63 7.10 11.20 -18.55
CA ILE A 63 7.20 11.30 -17.09
C ILE A 63 5.80 11.20 -16.46
N MET A 64 4.79 11.90 -17.01
CA MET A 64 3.41 11.80 -16.50
C MET A 64 2.85 10.38 -16.55
N VAL A 65 3.18 9.60 -17.58
CA VAL A 65 2.77 8.18 -17.66
C VAL A 65 3.45 7.33 -16.58
N ILE A 66 4.75 7.54 -16.33
CA ILE A 66 5.49 6.84 -15.27
C ILE A 66 4.91 7.18 -13.90
N ILE A 67 4.64 8.46 -13.64
CA ILE A 67 4.01 8.91 -12.39
C ILE A 67 2.64 8.26 -12.23
N CYS A 68 1.80 8.26 -13.26
CA CYS A 68 0.47 7.67 -13.22
C CYS A 68 0.50 6.15 -12.96
N PHE A 69 1.53 5.46 -13.44
CA PHE A 69 1.76 4.04 -13.13
C PHE A 69 2.25 3.83 -11.68
N ALA A 70 3.16 4.67 -11.21
CA ALA A 70 3.63 4.64 -9.82
C ALA A 70 2.48 4.94 -8.83
N ASP A 71 1.60 5.88 -9.16
CA ASP A 71 0.40 6.18 -8.40
C ASP A 71 -0.53 4.97 -8.31
N LEU A 72 -0.75 4.25 -9.41
CA LEU A 72 -1.56 3.00 -9.41
C LEU A 72 -0.98 1.94 -8.47
N VAL A 73 0.34 1.72 -8.52
CA VAL A 73 1.02 0.78 -7.63
C VAL A 73 0.86 1.24 -6.19
N ASN A 74 1.17 2.50 -5.88
CA ASN A 74 1.05 3.05 -4.54
C ASN A 74 -0.39 2.99 -3.99
N LEU A 75 -1.39 3.20 -4.84
CA LEU A 75 -2.79 3.16 -4.45
C LEU A 75 -3.25 1.73 -4.15
N ILE A 76 -2.84 0.75 -4.96
CA ILE A 76 -3.11 -0.68 -4.68
C ILE A 76 -2.48 -1.07 -3.35
N CYS A 77 -1.24 -0.67 -3.15
CA CYS A 77 -0.48 -1.16 -2.04
C CYS A 77 -0.79 -0.46 -0.72
N ASN A 78 -0.81 0.86 -0.72
CA ASN A 78 -1.10 1.61 0.49
C ASN A 78 -2.61 1.61 0.81
N SER A 79 -3.47 1.75 -0.22
CA SER A 79 -4.91 1.90 0.01
C SER A 79 -5.65 0.57 0.09
N LEU A 80 -5.45 -0.40 -0.83
CA LEU A 80 -6.17 -1.68 -0.71
C LEU A 80 -5.63 -2.54 0.43
N ILE A 81 -4.31 -2.68 0.55
CA ILE A 81 -3.74 -3.55 1.58
C ILE A 81 -3.87 -2.87 2.94
N GLY A 82 -3.60 -1.56 3.03
CA GLY A 82 -3.87 -0.78 4.23
C GLY A 82 -5.34 -0.87 4.68
N ALA A 83 -6.30 -0.70 3.77
CA ALA A 83 -7.72 -0.83 4.10
C ALA A 83 -8.11 -2.26 4.49
N TYR A 84 -7.61 -3.28 3.80
CA TYR A 84 -7.86 -4.68 4.16
C TYR A 84 -7.33 -5.00 5.56
N MET A 85 -6.13 -4.51 5.90
CA MET A 85 -5.56 -4.66 7.23
C MET A 85 -6.40 -3.91 8.28
N PHE A 86 -6.87 -2.71 7.98
CA PHE A 86 -7.75 -1.94 8.86
C PHE A 86 -9.11 -2.60 9.10
N GLN A 87 -9.64 -3.32 8.11
CA GLN A 87 -10.88 -4.11 8.22
C GLN A 87 -10.74 -5.25 9.23
N ILE A 88 -9.56 -5.86 9.27
CA ILE A 88 -9.25 -7.03 10.10
C ILE A 88 -8.76 -6.62 11.49
N GLY A 89 -8.30 -5.37 11.67
CA GLY A 89 -7.59 -4.91 12.86
C GLY A 89 -6.11 -5.28 12.84
N GLY A 90 -5.57 -5.63 11.67
CA GLY A 90 -4.18 -5.99 11.47
C GLY A 90 -3.27 -4.76 11.50
N VAL A 91 -2.27 -4.78 12.39
CA VAL A 91 -1.20 -3.77 12.45
C VAL A 91 -0.10 -4.03 11.43
N PHE A 92 0.64 -2.98 11.06
CA PHE A 92 1.80 -2.98 10.15
C PHE A 92 2.78 -4.14 10.39
N CYS A 93 2.89 -4.59 11.65
CA CYS A 93 3.74 -5.71 12.07
C CYS A 93 3.42 -7.06 11.39
N MET A 94 2.28 -7.22 10.73
CA MET A 94 1.94 -8.46 10.03
C MET A 94 2.56 -8.60 8.63
N ALA A 95 2.96 -7.49 7.98
CA ALA A 95 3.56 -7.54 6.64
C ALA A 95 4.67 -6.48 6.43
N PRO A 96 5.70 -6.41 7.30
CA PRO A 96 6.74 -5.38 7.23
C PRO A 96 7.61 -5.48 5.96
N VAL A 97 7.83 -6.69 5.45
CA VAL A 97 8.64 -6.93 4.24
C VAL A 97 7.96 -6.39 2.99
N PHE A 98 6.62 -6.43 2.94
CA PHE A 98 5.85 -6.00 1.79
C PHE A 98 5.92 -4.47 1.60
N MET A 99 5.69 -3.71 2.67
CA MET A 99 5.82 -2.24 2.62
C MET A 99 7.27 -1.79 2.39
N TYR A 100 8.25 -2.57 2.85
CA TYR A 100 9.66 -2.30 2.57
C TYR A 100 9.99 -2.43 1.07
N ILE A 101 9.49 -3.48 0.41
CA ILE A 101 9.71 -3.72 -1.03
C ILE A 101 9.09 -2.60 -1.88
N GLU A 102 7.92 -2.10 -1.50
CA GLU A 102 7.29 -0.96 -2.19
C GLU A 102 8.07 0.33 -2.09
N GLY A 103 8.56 0.67 -0.90
CA GLY A 103 9.44 1.81 -0.72
C GLY A 103 10.67 1.71 -1.62
N CYS A 104 11.24 0.51 -1.75
CA CYS A 104 12.37 0.26 -2.64
C CYS A 104 12.01 0.34 -4.13
N PHE A 105 10.80 -0.04 -4.55
CA PHE A 105 10.41 0.08 -5.97
C PHE A 105 10.10 1.53 -6.38
N ILE A 106 9.53 2.33 -5.47
CA ILE A 106 9.14 3.71 -5.76
C ILE A 106 10.35 4.65 -5.66
N PHE A 107 11.23 4.47 -4.67
CA PHE A 107 12.44 5.29 -4.47
C PHE A 107 13.72 4.68 -5.02
N GLY A 108 13.65 3.49 -5.62
CA GLY A 108 14.79 2.78 -6.22
C GLY A 108 15.25 3.43 -7.53
N GLU A 109 15.62 4.70 -7.48
CA GLU A 109 16.33 5.36 -8.56
C GLU A 109 17.77 4.85 -8.56
N ASN A 110 18.06 3.90 -9.46
CA ASN A 110 19.43 3.59 -9.85
C ASN A 110 20.00 4.84 -10.55
N SER A 111 20.63 5.71 -9.75
CA SER A 111 21.42 6.85 -10.23
C SER A 111 22.53 6.33 -11.14
N ARG A 112 22.29 6.37 -12.44
CA ARG A 112 23.29 6.35 -13.51
C ARG A 112 22.85 7.29 -14.62
#